data_AF-A0A8S9HHL5-F1
#
_entry.id   AF-A0A8S9HHL5-F1
#
_cell.length_a   1.000
_cell.length_b   1.000
_cell.length_c   1.000
_cell.angle_alpha   90.00
_cell.angle_beta   90.00
_cell.angle_gamma   90.00
#
_symmetry.space_group_name_H-M   'P 1'
#
loop_
_entity.id
_entity.type
_entity.pdbx_description
1 polymer ?
#
loop_
_entity_poly.entity_id
_entity_poly.type
_entity_poly.pdbx_seq_one_letter_code
_entity_poly.pdbx_strand_id
1 'polypeptide(L)' 'MTGEFELANSYQICDEIGRGRFGTITRCFSPATKEFYACKTIDKRVLVDALDRECITTEPRIMAMLPP' A
#
# COMPACT_ATOMS: atom_id res chain seq x y z
N MET A 1 11.26 -14.03 -10.67
CA MET A 1 11.39 -14.26 -9.22
C MET A 1 10.25 -13.51 -8.56
N THR A 2 9.10 -14.17 -8.42
CA THR A 2 7.93 -13.64 -7.70
C THR A 2 8.26 -13.73 -6.22
N GLY A 3 8.93 -12.70 -5.69
CA GLY A 3 9.16 -12.58 -4.26
C GLY A 3 7.81 -12.33 -3.59
N GLU A 4 7.32 -13.30 -2.83
CA GLU A 4 6.22 -13.07 -1.89
C GLU A 4 6.73 -12.09 -0.83
N PHE A 5 6.35 -10.82 -0.95
CA PHE A 5 6.61 -9.81 0.05
C PHE A 5 5.57 -9.97 1.16
N GLU A 6 5.89 -10.66 2.26
CA GLU A 6 5.03 -10.63 3.45
C GLU A 6 5.12 -9.23 4.10
N LEU A 7 3.99 -8.52 4.18
CA LEU A 7 3.89 -7.31 5.00
C LEU A 7 3.86 -7.74 6.46
N ALA A 8 5.02 -7.69 7.12
CA ALA A 8 5.20 -7.84 8.57
C ALA A 8 4.33 -8.96 9.20
N ASN A 9 4.31 -10.14 8.56
CA ASN A 9 3.62 -11.36 9.01
C ASN A 9 2.11 -11.25 9.25
N SER A 10 1.45 -10.17 8.80
CA SER A 10 0.03 -9.90 9.10
C SER A 10 -0.87 -9.97 7.87
N TYR A 11 -0.30 -9.84 6.67
CA TYR A 11 -1.05 -9.84 5.41
C TYR A 11 -0.35 -10.68 4.34
N GLN A 12 -1.14 -11.47 3.63
CA GLN A 12 -0.72 -12.23 2.45
C GLN A 12 -1.00 -11.41 1.19
N ILE A 13 0.03 -11.11 0.40
CA ILE A 13 -0.13 -10.42 -0.89
C ILE A 13 -0.70 -11.39 -1.91
N CYS A 14 -1.70 -10.94 -2.68
CA CYS A 14 -2.32 -11.69 -3.76
C CYS A 14 -2.09 -10.94 -5.09
N ASP A 15 -3.10 -10.95 -5.97
CA ASP A 15 -3.01 -10.37 -7.30
C ASP A 15 -2.89 -8.84 -7.30
N GLU A 16 -2.16 -8.31 -8.27
CA GLU A 16 -2.25 -6.90 -8.63
C GLU A 16 -3.65 -6.57 -9.16
N ILE A 17 -4.26 -5.54 -8.57
CA ILE A 17 -5.61 -5.08 -8.94
C ILE A 17 -5.59 -3.65 -9.51
N GLY A 18 -4.43 -2.98 -9.51
CA GLY A 18 -4.27 -1.67 -10.12
C GLY A 18 -2.84 -1.18 -10.10
N ARG A 19 -2.51 -0.23 -10.99
CA ARG A 19 -1.19 0.38 -11.09
C ARG A 19 -1.31 1.84 -11.49
N GLY A 20 -0.56 2.70 -10.81
CA GLY A 20 -0.48 4.13 -11.10
C GLY A 20 0.95 4.63 -11.14
N ARG A 21 1.11 5.96 -11.26
CA ARG A 21 2.41 6.64 -11.34
C ARG A 21 3.38 6.25 -10.21
N PHE A 22 2.86 6.18 -8.98
CA PHE A 22 3.68 6.03 -7.78
C PHE A 22 3.84 4.58 -7.29
N GLY A 23 3.14 3.63 -7.91
CA GLY A 23 3.21 2.24 -7.49
C GLY A 23 2.01 1.39 -7.85
N THR A 24 1.90 0.27 -7.15
CA THR A 24 0.97 -0.81 -7.43
C THR A 24 -0.05 -0.96 -6.30
N ILE A 25 -1.28 -1.28 -6.65
CA ILE A 25 -2.33 -1.73 -5.75
C ILE A 25 -2.45 -3.24 -5.89
N THR A 26 -2.25 -3.96 -4.80
CA THR A 26 -2.45 -5.42 -4.73
C THR A 26 -3.63 -5.74 -3.82
N ARG A 27 -4.35 -6.81 -4.13
CA ARG A 27 -5.27 -7.42 -3.17
C ARG A 27 -4.45 -8.14 -2.11
N CYS A 28 -4.86 -8.05 -0.84
CA CYS A 28 -4.21 -8.75 0.25
C CYS A 28 -5.23 -9.42 1.15
N PHE A 29 -4.89 -10.58 1.70
CA PHE A 29 -5.69 -11.27 2.67
C PHE A 29 -5.13 -11.07 4.08
N SER A 30 -5.99 -10.75 5.05
CA SER A 30 -5.65 -10.71 6.48
C SER A 30 -6.07 -12.01 7.15
N PRO A 31 -5.14 -12.88 7.59
CA PRO A 31 -5.50 -14.07 8.35
C PRO A 31 -6.17 -13.76 9.69
N ALA A 32 -5.93 -12.57 10.25
CA ALA A 32 -6.46 -12.13 11.54
C ALA A 32 -7.94 -11.74 11.46
N THR A 33 -8.36 -11.01 10.43
CA THR A 33 -9.75 -10.56 10.25
C THR A 33 -10.55 -11.47 9.31
N LYS A 34 -9.88 -12.34 8.54
CA LYS A 34 -10.47 -13.17 7.47
C LYS A 34 -11.07 -12.36 6.32
N GLU A 35 -10.59 -11.14 6.11
CA GLU A 35 -11.06 -10.25 5.05
C GLU A 35 -9.96 -9.93 4.02
N PHE A 36 -10.40 -9.46 2.85
CA PHE A 36 -9.54 -8.92 1.81
C PHE A 36 -9.47 -7.39 1.89
N TYR A 37 -8.27 -6.85 1.62
CA TYR A 37 -7.98 -5.41 1.59
C TYR A 37 -7.22 -5.06 0.31
N ALA A 38 -7.13 -3.76 0.02
CA ALA A 38 -6.22 -3.24 -0.98
C ALA A 38 -4.94 -2.71 -0.30
N CYS A 39 -3.77 -3.17 -0.74
CA CYS A 39 -2.47 -2.66 -0.31
C CYS A 39 -1.83 -1.85 -1.42
N LYS A 40 -1.57 -0.57 -1.13
CA LYS A 40 -0.82 0.34 -2.01
C LYS A 40 0.67 0.28 -1.63
N THR A 41 1.48 -0.22 -2.56
CA THR A 41 2.95 -0.25 -2.43
C THR A 41 3.53 0.89 -3.25
N ILE A 42 4.37 1.73 -2.62
CA ILE A 42 4.97 2.92 -3.23
C ILE A 42 6.49 2.77 -3.24
N ASP A 43 7.10 2.93 -4.42
CA ASP A 43 8.56 2.94 -4.55
C ASP A 43 9.11 4.32 -4.17
N LYS A 44 9.78 4.40 -3.02
CA LYS A 44 10.35 5.67 -2.52
C LYS A 44 11.32 6.32 -3.50
N ARG A 45 11.93 5.56 -4.41
CA ARG A 45 12.87 6.08 -5.42
C ARG A 45 12.17 6.95 -6.46
N VAL A 46 10.88 6.74 -6.71
CA VAL A 46 10.12 7.54 -7.69
C VAL A 46 9.58 8.86 -7.12
N LEU A 47 9.71 9.07 -5.80
CA LEU A 47 9.31 10.30 -5.12
C LEU A 47 10.41 11.36 -5.25
N VAL A 48 10.46 12.00 -6.42
CA VAL A 48 11.50 12.99 -6.75
C VAL A 48 11.11 14.40 -6.34
N ASP A 49 9.84 14.77 -6.49
CA ASP A 49 9.37 16.11 -6.17
C ASP A 49 9.04 16.28 -4.68
N ALA A 50 9.09 17.54 -4.22
CA ALA A 50 8.89 17.86 -2.81
C ALA A 50 7.46 17.57 -2.35
N LEU A 51 6.49 17.74 -3.24
CA LEU A 51 5.08 17.48 -2.96
C LEU A 51 4.83 15.98 -2.74
N ASP A 52 5.34 15.12 -3.62
CA ASP A 52 5.26 13.66 -3.51
C ASP A 52 5.82 13.16 -2.15
N ARG A 53 6.94 13.75 -1.71
CA ARG A 53 7.59 13.43 -0.42
C ARG A 53 6.80 13.93 0.78
N GLU A 54 6.07 15.01 0.65
CA GLU A 54 5.17 15.47 1.69
C GLU A 54 3.93 14.57 1.76
N CYS A 55 3.31 14.30 0.61
CA CYS A 55 2.12 13.46 0.46
C CYS A 55 2.29 12.07 1.08
N ILE A 56 3.44 11.41 0.91
CA ILE A 56 3.68 10.08 1.50
C ILE A 56 3.60 10.09 3.04
N THR A 57 3.79 11.24 3.67
CA THR A 57 3.73 11.43 5.13
C THR A 57 2.38 11.96 5.58
N THR A 58 1.79 12.90 4.84
CA THR A 58 0.56 13.60 5.23
C THR A 58 -0.70 12.82 4.89
N GLU A 59 -0.79 12.24 3.69
CA GLU A 59 -2.00 11.56 3.23
C GLU A 59 -2.43 10.42 4.17
N PRO A 60 -1.55 9.48 4.60
CA PRO A 60 -1.98 8.40 5.50
C PRO A 60 -2.48 8.91 6.85
N ARG A 61 -1.92 10.03 7.35
CA ARG A 61 -2.34 10.65 8.61
C ARG A 61 -3.72 11.28 8.50
N ILE A 62 -3.98 12.00 7.40
CA ILE A 62 -5.29 12.58 7.12
C ILE A 62 -6.32 11.47 6.99
N MET A 63 -6.03 10.43 6.21
CA MET A 63 -6.94 9.29 6.03
C MET A 63 -7.30 8.62 7.36
N ALA A 64 -6.37 8.49 8.29
CA ALA A 64 -6.62 7.92 9.62
C ALA A 64 -7.53 8.79 10.51
N MET A 65 -7.75 10.06 10.16
CA MET A 65 -8.67 10.96 10.87
C MET A 65 -10.06 11.02 10.24
N LEU A 66 -10.25 10.41 9.07
CA LEU A 66 -11.55 10.35 8.41
C LEU A 66 -12.41 9.21 9.01
N PRO A 67 -13.74 9.37 9.01
CA PRO A 67 -14.62 8.27 9.39
C PRO A 67 -14.42 7.07 8.44
N PRO A 68 -14.63 5.83 8.94
CA PRO A 68 -14.54 4.61 8.15
C PRO A 68 -15.62 4.52 7.08
#